data_AF-A0A0D7CNL3-F1
#
_entry.id   AF-A0A0D7CNL3-F1
#
_cell.length_a   1.000
_cell.length_b   1.000
_cell.length_c   1.000
_cell.angle_alpha   90.00
_cell.angle_beta   90.00
_cell.angle_gamma   90.00
#
_symmetry.space_group_name_H-M   'P 1'
#
loop_
_entity.id
_entity.type
_entity.pdbx_description
1 polymer ?
#
loop_
_entity_poly.entity_id
_entity_poly.type
_entity_poly.pdbx_seq_one_letter_code
_entity_poly.pdbx_strand_id
1 'polypeptide(L)'
;MAIAACLVLGMGLIGGAAAGSWLTGAADAAPTPADSFAKGRDLWHDTPVDTLFPRTIDGLGVGPGGSDRRWTRIAVAPDGGCAQALDPALAKALAPAGCTRLMRATYTDATRSSVITVGALTTKSDAPGMLKLNSRFSTDNLGARTTMLPLPYAAKGTPAAGFGRAQRASWTVRILTDVPVVVYAVSGFADGRTVTDPQPAESAVRPGTTTAPAESGLGNDAKALADRTEAILRKAAGIPGQTTEEP
;
A
#
# COMPACT_ATOMS: atom_id res chain seq x y z
N MET A 1 -62.23 -62.16 -29.02
CA MET A 1 -61.06 -62.57 -28.20
C MET A 1 -60.45 -61.28 -27.64
N ALA A 2 -60.75 -60.88 -26.40
CA ALA A 2 -60.21 -61.33 -25.11
C ALA A 2 -59.00 -60.48 -24.64
N ILE A 3 -59.30 -59.53 -23.73
CA ILE A 3 -58.60 -59.09 -22.50
C ILE A 3 -57.06 -59.15 -22.45
N ALA A 4 -56.40 -58.04 -22.05
CA ALA A 4 -55.67 -57.95 -20.77
C ALA A 4 -54.74 -56.73 -20.67
N ALA A 5 -54.89 -55.97 -19.58
CA ALA A 5 -53.86 -55.11 -19.02
C ALA A 5 -52.83 -55.95 -18.25
N CYS A 6 -51.55 -55.56 -18.29
CA CYS A 6 -50.55 -55.94 -17.28
C CYS A 6 -49.57 -54.79 -17.03
N LEU A 7 -49.66 -54.20 -15.84
CA LEU A 7 -48.59 -53.50 -15.15
C LEU A 7 -47.47 -54.50 -14.81
N VAL A 8 -46.21 -54.13 -15.07
CA VAL A 8 -45.06 -54.64 -14.32
C VAL A 8 -44.13 -53.48 -14.00
N LEU A 9 -44.05 -53.17 -12.70
CA LEU A 9 -42.99 -52.39 -12.07
C LEU A 9 -41.69 -53.22 -12.05
N GLY A 10 -40.55 -52.56 -12.27
CA GLY A 10 -39.25 -53.16 -11.97
C GLY A 10 -38.12 -52.15 -12.07
N MET A 11 -37.63 -51.69 -10.92
CA MET A 11 -36.44 -50.87 -10.73
C MET A 11 -35.24 -51.34 -11.57
N GLY A 12 -34.58 -50.39 -12.24
CA GLY A 12 -33.34 -50.60 -12.97
C GLY A 12 -32.37 -49.42 -12.82
N LEU A 13 -31.70 -49.39 -11.67
CA LEU A 13 -30.32 -48.91 -11.45
C LEU A 13 -29.93 -47.52 -11.98
N ILE A 14 -30.02 -46.58 -11.04
CA ILE A 14 -29.10 -45.45 -10.85
C ILE A 14 -27.66 -45.99 -10.84
N GLY A 15 -26.83 -45.56 -11.77
CA GLY A 15 -25.41 -45.92 -11.79
C GLY A 15 -24.63 -45.11 -12.82
N GLY A 16 -24.10 -43.95 -12.42
CA GLY A 16 -23.16 -43.20 -13.26
C GLY A 16 -23.20 -41.67 -13.15
N ALA A 17 -23.44 -41.10 -11.97
CA ALA A 17 -23.32 -39.65 -11.75
C ALA A 17 -22.63 -39.36 -10.42
N ALA A 18 -21.38 -39.84 -10.26
CA ALA A 18 -20.57 -39.53 -9.08
C ALA A 18 -19.08 -39.52 -9.43
N ALA A 19 -18.69 -38.70 -10.42
CA ALA A 19 -17.27 -38.42 -10.68
C ALA A 19 -17.03 -37.00 -11.23
N GLY A 20 -17.87 -36.03 -10.89
CA GLY A 20 -17.74 -34.65 -11.39
C GLY A 20 -17.84 -33.55 -10.32
N SER A 21 -18.22 -33.86 -9.08
CA SER A 21 -18.55 -32.83 -8.09
C SER A 21 -17.40 -32.37 -7.20
N TRP A 22 -16.18 -32.89 -7.40
CA TRP A 22 -15.01 -32.51 -6.59
C TRP A 22 -14.04 -31.54 -7.29
N LEU A 23 -14.33 -31.08 -8.51
CA LEU A 23 -13.47 -30.15 -9.24
C LEU A 23 -13.95 -28.69 -9.25
N THR A 24 -15.12 -28.39 -8.66
CA THR A 24 -15.68 -27.02 -8.64
C THR A 24 -15.62 -26.35 -7.27
N GLY A 25 -15.26 -27.07 -6.19
CA GLY A 25 -15.23 -26.50 -4.83
C GLY A 25 -13.97 -25.71 -4.45
N ALA A 26 -12.90 -25.81 -5.24
CA ALA A 26 -11.63 -25.14 -4.95
C ALA A 26 -11.49 -23.75 -5.58
N ALA A 27 -12.37 -23.37 -6.51
CA ALA A 27 -12.27 -22.11 -7.24
C ALA A 27 -12.90 -20.90 -6.51
N ASP A 28 -13.75 -21.15 -5.51
CA ASP A 28 -14.51 -20.12 -4.78
C ASP A 28 -14.05 -19.94 -3.31
N ALA A 29 -12.99 -20.62 -2.88
CA ALA A 29 -12.44 -20.43 -1.54
C ALA A 29 -11.75 -19.07 -1.42
N ALA A 30 -12.03 -18.34 -0.33
CA ALA A 30 -11.33 -17.10 -0.03
C ALA A 30 -9.81 -17.35 0.09
N PRO A 31 -8.94 -16.44 -0.40
CA PRO A 31 -7.49 -16.62 -0.33
C PRO A 31 -7.01 -16.85 1.10
N THR A 32 -6.13 -17.82 1.30
CA THR A 32 -5.47 -17.99 2.60
C THR A 32 -4.44 -16.86 2.84
N PRO A 33 -3.97 -16.64 4.08
CA PRO A 33 -2.86 -15.72 4.33
C PRO A 33 -1.59 -16.05 3.54
N ALA A 34 -1.32 -17.34 3.32
CA ALA A 34 -0.18 -17.78 2.51
C ALA A 34 -0.36 -17.42 1.03
N ASP A 35 -1.57 -17.61 0.48
CA ASP A 35 -1.90 -17.23 -0.91
C ASP A 35 -1.78 -15.72 -1.10
N SER A 36 -2.28 -14.94 -0.14
CA SER A 36 -2.21 -13.48 -0.17
C SER A 36 -0.76 -12.99 -0.10
N PHE A 37 0.05 -13.59 0.77
CA PHE A 37 1.47 -13.26 0.87
C PHE A 37 2.22 -13.60 -0.41
N ALA A 38 1.93 -14.77 -1.01
CA ALA A 38 2.52 -15.20 -2.29
C ALA A 38 2.14 -14.23 -3.40
N LYS A 39 0.85 -13.91 -3.57
CA LYS A 39 0.36 -12.92 -4.54
C LYS A 39 0.97 -11.53 -4.32
N GLY A 40 1.18 -11.15 -3.05
CA GLY A 40 1.86 -9.93 -2.65
C GLY A 40 3.28 -9.76 -3.21
N ARG A 41 4.01 -10.87 -3.47
CA ARG A 41 5.38 -10.83 -4.03
C ARG A 41 5.40 -10.32 -5.47
N ASP A 42 4.35 -10.59 -6.23
CA ASP A 42 4.34 -10.37 -7.67
C ASP A 42 3.47 -9.17 -8.09
N LEU A 43 2.85 -8.46 -7.12
CA LEU A 43 2.04 -7.26 -7.40
C LEU A 43 2.73 -6.24 -8.30
N TRP A 44 4.04 -6.02 -8.07
CA TRP A 44 4.81 -5.03 -8.84
C TRP A 44 4.90 -5.35 -10.34
N HIS A 45 4.76 -6.63 -10.70
CA HIS A 45 4.85 -7.13 -12.05
C HIS A 45 3.46 -7.41 -12.64
N ASP A 46 2.58 -8.03 -11.86
CA ASP A 46 1.30 -8.57 -12.33
C ASP A 46 0.14 -7.58 -12.20
N THR A 47 0.27 -6.53 -11.38
CA THR A 47 -0.80 -5.56 -11.16
C THR A 47 -0.53 -4.27 -11.92
N PRO A 48 -1.51 -3.75 -12.70
CA PRO A 48 -1.36 -2.48 -13.39
C PRO A 48 -1.02 -1.35 -12.43
N VAL A 49 -0.10 -0.47 -12.85
CA VAL A 49 0.34 0.65 -12.02
C VAL A 49 -0.79 1.62 -11.67
N ASP A 50 -1.81 1.74 -12.53
CA ASP A 50 -3.00 2.56 -12.29
C ASP A 50 -3.93 1.94 -11.24
N THR A 51 -3.78 0.65 -10.94
CA THR A 51 -4.46 -0.03 -9.82
C THR A 51 -3.67 0.18 -8.52
N LEU A 52 -2.34 0.03 -8.55
CA LEU A 52 -1.50 0.19 -7.36
C LEU A 52 -1.34 1.65 -6.91
N PHE A 53 -1.32 2.58 -7.87
CA PHE A 53 -1.21 4.01 -7.65
C PHE A 53 -2.30 4.72 -8.45
N PRO A 54 -3.57 4.75 -7.99
CA PRO A 54 -4.66 5.38 -8.72
C PRO A 54 -4.39 6.83 -9.11
N ARG A 55 -5.01 7.27 -10.20
CA ARG A 55 -4.87 8.66 -10.68
C ARG A 55 -5.39 9.69 -9.69
N THR A 56 -6.44 9.32 -8.95
CA THR A 56 -7.01 10.14 -7.89
C THR A 56 -7.22 9.26 -6.67
N ILE A 57 -6.92 9.79 -5.50
CA ILE A 57 -7.20 9.16 -4.21
C ILE A 57 -8.01 10.16 -3.39
N ASP A 58 -9.13 9.70 -2.86
CA ASP A 58 -9.97 10.45 -1.93
C ASP A 58 -9.72 9.97 -0.49
N GLY A 59 -9.78 10.90 0.45
CA GLY A 59 -9.61 10.64 1.88
C GLY A 59 -10.63 11.42 2.68
N LEU A 60 -11.72 10.77 3.08
CA LEU A 60 -12.76 11.38 3.90
C LEU A 60 -12.26 11.53 5.34
N GLY A 61 -12.38 12.74 5.91
CA GLY A 61 -12.04 13.01 7.30
C GLY A 61 -10.56 12.82 7.70
N VAL A 62 -9.64 12.67 6.75
CA VAL A 62 -8.23 12.33 7.04
C VAL A 62 -7.30 13.54 7.09
N GLY A 63 -7.81 14.74 6.80
CA GLY A 63 -7.07 16.00 6.84
C GLY A 63 -7.08 16.65 8.22
N PRO A 64 -6.35 17.77 8.38
CA PRO A 64 -6.39 18.58 9.61
C PRO A 64 -7.82 18.90 10.02
N GLY A 65 -8.14 18.73 11.31
CA GLY A 65 -9.48 18.98 11.85
C GLY A 65 -10.58 18.06 11.29
N GLY A 66 -10.24 16.92 10.69
CA GLY A 66 -11.22 16.01 10.07
C GLY A 66 -11.70 16.49 8.71
N SER A 67 -10.90 17.29 8.00
CA SER A 67 -11.23 17.74 6.65
C SER A 67 -11.04 16.64 5.60
N ASP A 68 -11.84 16.67 4.56
CA ASP A 68 -11.65 15.79 3.41
C ASP A 68 -10.39 16.18 2.62
N ARG A 69 -9.74 15.15 2.08
CA ARG A 69 -8.56 15.29 1.23
C ARG A 69 -8.80 14.61 -0.11
N ARG A 70 -8.19 15.19 -1.15
CA ARG A 70 -8.10 14.60 -2.47
C ARG A 70 -6.70 14.83 -3.01
N TRP A 71 -6.12 13.77 -3.57
CA TRP A 71 -4.81 13.81 -4.19
C TRP A 71 -4.88 13.34 -5.64
N THR A 72 -4.17 14.05 -6.52
CA THR A 72 -4.05 13.69 -7.93
C THR A 72 -2.62 13.28 -8.24
N ARG A 73 -2.47 12.09 -8.84
CA ARG A 73 -1.17 11.55 -9.25
C ARG A 73 -0.61 12.40 -10.39
N ILE A 74 0.56 12.98 -10.17
CA ILE A 74 1.26 13.82 -11.14
C ILE A 74 2.44 13.09 -11.78
N ALA A 75 2.93 12.01 -11.17
CA ALA A 75 4.01 11.23 -11.74
C ALA A 75 4.04 9.79 -11.21
N VAL A 76 4.64 8.90 -12.00
CA VAL A 76 5.03 7.54 -11.62
C VAL A 76 6.52 7.41 -11.96
N ALA A 77 7.30 6.86 -11.04
CA ALA A 77 8.72 6.61 -11.30
C ALA A 77 8.87 5.54 -12.38
N PRO A 78 9.78 5.74 -13.36
CA PRO A 78 10.09 4.68 -14.30
C PRO A 78 10.60 3.46 -13.54
N ASP A 79 10.42 2.32 -14.17
CA ASP A 79 10.75 1.05 -13.59
C ASP A 79 12.25 0.99 -13.21
N GLY A 80 12.55 0.80 -11.93
CA GLY A 80 13.92 0.75 -11.42
C GLY A 80 14.09 -0.18 -10.21
N GLY A 81 15.33 -0.58 -9.94
CA GLY A 81 15.69 -1.29 -8.72
C GLY A 81 15.68 -0.37 -7.49
N CYS A 82 15.95 -0.93 -6.29
CA CYS A 82 15.98 -0.12 -5.07
C CYS A 82 17.27 0.67 -4.86
N ALA A 83 18.35 0.30 -5.57
CA ALA A 83 19.60 1.04 -5.52
C ALA A 83 19.36 2.50 -5.95
N GLN A 84 19.94 3.45 -5.21
CA GLN A 84 19.80 4.91 -5.44
C GLN A 84 18.41 5.52 -5.22
N ALA A 85 17.35 4.71 -5.12
CA ALA A 85 15.98 5.16 -4.89
C ALA A 85 15.61 5.28 -3.40
N LEU A 86 16.44 4.74 -2.50
CA LEU A 86 16.31 4.86 -1.05
C LEU A 86 17.43 5.73 -0.47
N ASP A 87 17.15 6.37 0.67
CA ASP A 87 18.18 6.99 1.48
C ASP A 87 19.14 5.92 2.02
N PRO A 88 20.47 6.12 2.02
CA PRO A 88 21.43 5.08 2.42
C PRO A 88 21.17 4.49 3.81
N ALA A 89 20.77 5.30 4.78
CA ALA A 89 20.50 4.80 6.13
C ALA A 89 19.20 3.97 6.19
N LEU A 90 18.16 4.40 5.46
CA LEU A 90 16.92 3.65 5.31
C LEU A 90 17.16 2.33 4.55
N ALA A 91 17.96 2.35 3.48
CA ALA A 91 18.34 1.17 2.73
C ALA A 91 19.07 0.15 3.62
N LYS A 92 20.01 0.60 4.45
CA LYS A 92 20.69 -0.24 5.44
C LYS A 92 19.72 -0.82 6.46
N ALA A 93 18.73 -0.03 6.91
CA ALA A 93 17.72 -0.51 7.86
C ALA A 93 16.80 -1.59 7.26
N LEU A 94 16.49 -1.51 5.96
CA LEU A 94 15.63 -2.44 5.23
C LEU A 94 16.37 -3.64 4.62
N ALA A 95 17.70 -3.59 4.54
CA ALA A 95 18.53 -4.64 3.95
C ALA A 95 18.22 -6.07 4.44
N PRO A 96 17.90 -6.34 5.72
CA PRO A 96 17.57 -7.68 6.18
C PRO A 96 16.35 -8.31 5.49
N ALA A 97 15.40 -7.51 5.01
CA ALA A 97 14.24 -8.01 4.28
C ALA A 97 14.52 -8.20 2.77
N GLY A 98 15.62 -7.64 2.28
CA GLY A 98 15.96 -7.58 0.88
C GLY A 98 15.05 -6.66 0.07
N CYS A 99 15.45 -6.42 -1.18
CA CYS A 99 14.68 -5.68 -2.16
C CYS A 99 14.51 -6.53 -3.42
N THR A 100 13.27 -6.63 -3.89
CA THR A 100 12.93 -7.13 -5.22
C THR A 100 12.67 -5.96 -6.16
N ARG A 101 11.75 -5.07 -5.78
CA ARG A 101 11.34 -3.91 -6.59
C ARG A 101 10.91 -2.74 -5.71
N LEU A 102 11.14 -1.51 -6.17
CA LEU A 102 10.57 -0.31 -5.56
C LEU A 102 9.78 0.46 -6.62
N MET A 103 8.47 0.56 -6.41
CA MET A 103 7.59 1.40 -7.21
C MET A 103 7.31 2.70 -6.45
N ARG A 104 7.19 3.82 -7.18
CA ARG A 104 6.89 5.12 -6.56
C ARG A 104 5.93 5.91 -7.42
N ALA A 105 5.05 6.64 -6.77
CA ALA A 105 4.19 7.62 -7.41
C ALA A 105 4.19 8.91 -6.61
N THR A 106 4.07 10.03 -7.31
CA THR A 106 4.01 11.36 -6.70
C THR A 106 2.65 11.99 -6.98
N TYR A 107 2.07 12.56 -5.95
CA TYR A 107 0.76 13.18 -5.94
C TYR A 107 0.89 14.66 -5.57
N THR A 108 -0.11 15.44 -5.96
CA THR A 108 -0.37 16.77 -5.40
C THR A 108 -1.74 16.79 -4.76
N ASP A 109 -1.92 17.61 -3.74
CA ASP A 109 -3.22 17.78 -3.10
C ASP A 109 -4.16 18.67 -3.94
N ALA A 110 -5.43 18.74 -3.56
CA ALA A 110 -6.44 19.53 -4.27
C ALA A 110 -6.07 21.02 -4.38
N THR A 111 -5.34 21.57 -3.41
CA THR A 111 -4.90 22.98 -3.42
C THR A 111 -3.62 23.20 -4.21
N ARG A 112 -2.95 22.12 -4.64
CA ARG A 112 -1.64 22.13 -5.31
C ARG A 112 -0.53 22.79 -4.51
N SER A 113 -0.69 22.85 -3.19
CA SER A 113 0.30 23.43 -2.27
C SER A 113 1.24 22.37 -1.69
N SER A 114 0.81 21.10 -1.73
CA SER A 114 1.58 19.97 -1.25
C SER A 114 1.93 19.00 -2.37
N VAL A 115 3.08 18.36 -2.23
CA VAL A 115 3.51 17.21 -3.04
C VAL A 115 3.87 16.04 -2.14
N ILE A 116 3.46 14.85 -2.52
CA ILE A 116 3.64 13.64 -1.72
C ILE A 116 4.11 12.50 -2.60
N THR A 117 5.26 11.91 -2.28
CA THR A 117 5.71 10.67 -2.91
C THR A 117 5.31 9.50 -2.01
N VAL A 118 4.58 8.54 -2.56
CA VAL A 118 4.41 7.21 -1.97
C VAL A 118 5.35 6.22 -2.64
N GLY A 119 5.87 5.28 -1.86
CA GLY A 119 6.69 4.18 -2.36
C GLY A 119 6.22 2.85 -1.81
N ALA A 120 6.28 1.82 -2.64
CA ALA A 120 6.00 0.44 -2.27
C ALA A 120 7.21 -0.42 -2.65
N LEU A 121 7.94 -0.87 -1.62
CA LEU A 121 9.10 -1.74 -1.73
C LEU A 121 8.67 -3.19 -1.54
N THR A 122 8.68 -3.97 -2.60
CA THR A 122 8.54 -5.43 -2.51
C THR A 122 9.85 -6.03 -2.00
N THR A 123 9.77 -6.84 -0.95
CA THR A 123 10.90 -7.45 -0.26
C THR A 123 11.12 -8.90 -0.72
N LYS A 124 12.27 -9.49 -0.34
CA LYS A 124 12.56 -10.91 -0.54
C LYS A 124 12.15 -11.78 0.64
N SER A 125 11.80 -11.15 1.76
CA SER A 125 11.49 -11.81 3.02
C SER A 125 10.22 -12.67 2.93
N ASP A 126 10.14 -13.67 3.79
CA ASP A 126 8.89 -14.35 4.14
C ASP A 126 8.15 -13.61 5.27
N ALA A 127 6.97 -14.13 5.65
CA ALA A 127 6.13 -13.53 6.68
C ALA A 127 6.83 -13.43 8.06
N PRO A 128 7.52 -14.48 8.56
CA PRO A 128 8.32 -14.36 9.79
C PRO A 128 9.40 -13.27 9.72
N GLY A 129 10.11 -13.16 8.60
CA GLY A 129 11.12 -12.12 8.43
C GLY A 129 10.52 -10.71 8.33
N MET A 130 9.33 -10.55 7.74
CA MET A 130 8.60 -9.28 7.75
C MET A 130 8.12 -8.91 9.15
N LEU A 131 7.64 -9.88 9.95
CA LEU A 131 7.33 -9.68 11.37
C LEU A 131 8.55 -9.19 12.16
N LYS A 132 9.70 -9.84 11.96
CA LYS A 132 10.96 -9.47 12.60
C LYS A 132 11.40 -8.06 12.19
N LEU A 133 11.25 -7.70 10.91
CA LEU A 133 11.54 -6.35 10.42
C LEU A 133 10.62 -5.32 11.08
N ASN A 134 9.32 -5.59 11.13
CA ASN A 134 8.32 -4.70 11.75
C ASN A 134 8.63 -4.49 13.24
N SER A 135 8.90 -5.58 13.97
CA SER A 135 9.29 -5.52 15.39
C SER A 135 10.52 -4.64 15.58
N ARG A 136 11.57 -4.82 14.75
CA ARG A 136 12.76 -3.97 14.82
C ARG A 136 12.48 -2.50 14.54
N PHE A 137 11.68 -2.19 13.52
CA PHE A 137 11.32 -0.81 13.19
C PHE A 137 10.56 -0.13 14.34
N SER A 138 9.71 -0.89 15.03
CA SER A 138 8.95 -0.43 16.20
C SER A 138 9.86 -0.25 17.43
N THR A 139 10.58 -1.29 17.83
CA THR A 139 11.41 -1.28 19.05
C THR A 139 12.52 -0.23 18.98
N ASP A 140 13.18 -0.08 17.84
CA ASP A 140 14.29 0.87 17.68
C ASP A 140 13.82 2.24 17.16
N ASN A 141 12.51 2.43 16.98
CA ASN A 141 11.88 3.63 16.42
C ASN A 141 12.53 4.09 15.10
N LEU A 142 12.88 3.15 14.21
CA LEU A 142 13.64 3.44 12.99
C LEU A 142 12.85 4.30 12.01
N GLY A 143 11.54 4.06 11.91
CA GLY A 143 10.66 4.79 11.00
C GLY A 143 10.54 6.29 11.31
N ALA A 144 10.85 6.71 12.53
CA ALA A 144 10.75 8.10 12.98
C ALA A 144 12.10 8.85 12.95
N ARG A 145 13.20 8.23 12.52
CA ARG A 145 14.52 8.87 12.53
C ARG A 145 14.68 9.82 11.36
N THR A 146 15.09 11.07 11.63
CA THR A 146 15.39 12.09 10.61
C THR A 146 16.56 11.72 9.69
N THR A 147 17.38 10.75 10.09
CA THR A 147 18.45 10.20 9.26
C THR A 147 17.96 9.15 8.26
N MET A 148 16.70 8.69 8.35
CA MET A 148 16.15 7.60 7.54
C MET A 148 14.92 8.03 6.71
N LEU A 149 14.81 9.31 6.37
CA LEU A 149 13.70 9.83 5.56
C LEU A 149 13.69 9.17 4.18
N PRO A 150 12.52 8.68 3.71
CA PRO A 150 12.38 8.22 2.34
C PRO A 150 12.76 9.29 1.32
N LEU A 151 13.26 8.88 0.15
CA LEU A 151 13.52 9.80 -0.94
C LEU A 151 12.25 10.04 -1.76
N PRO A 152 11.92 11.30 -2.05
CA PRO A 152 10.85 11.64 -2.97
C PRO A 152 11.20 11.25 -4.41
N TYR A 153 10.19 11.27 -5.27
CA TYR A 153 10.34 11.20 -6.71
C TYR A 153 9.95 12.55 -7.33
N ALA A 154 10.99 13.31 -7.71
CA ALA A 154 10.87 14.66 -8.26
C ALA A 154 10.79 14.64 -9.79
N ALA A 155 9.60 14.38 -10.34
CA ALA A 155 9.41 14.37 -11.78
C ALA A 155 9.54 15.78 -12.37
N LYS A 156 10.44 15.93 -13.36
CA LYS A 156 10.64 17.18 -14.09
C LYS A 156 9.35 17.62 -14.80
N GLY A 157 9.14 18.92 -14.92
CA GLY A 157 7.94 19.48 -15.57
C GLY A 157 6.64 19.31 -14.79
N THR A 158 6.72 18.88 -13.53
CA THR A 158 5.57 18.75 -12.62
C THR A 158 5.76 19.65 -11.40
N PRO A 159 4.71 19.90 -10.58
CA PRO A 159 4.86 20.58 -9.29
C PRO A 159 5.89 19.94 -8.34
N ALA A 160 6.22 18.66 -8.52
CA ALA A 160 7.23 17.98 -7.72
C ALA A 160 8.67 18.18 -8.21
N ALA A 161 8.92 19.00 -9.25
CA ALA A 161 10.26 19.17 -9.82
C ALA A 161 11.31 19.64 -8.78
N GLY A 162 10.88 20.46 -7.82
CA GLY A 162 11.72 20.93 -6.71
C GLY A 162 11.74 20.01 -5.49
N PHE A 163 10.98 18.90 -5.47
CA PHE A 163 10.77 18.08 -4.28
C PHE A 163 11.94 17.12 -4.03
N GLY A 164 13.08 17.67 -3.60
CA GLY A 164 14.31 16.94 -3.31
C GLY A 164 14.50 16.61 -1.83
N ARG A 165 15.74 16.26 -1.46
CA ARG A 165 16.11 15.86 -0.09
C ARG A 165 15.81 16.94 0.96
N ALA A 166 15.99 18.21 0.61
CA ALA A 166 15.82 19.35 1.50
C ALA A 166 14.35 19.80 1.66
N GLN A 167 13.46 19.31 0.80
CA GLN A 167 12.04 19.67 0.77
C GLN A 167 11.15 18.68 1.53
N ARG A 168 11.72 17.58 2.04
CA ARG A 168 10.99 16.56 2.80
C ARG A 168 10.56 17.15 4.15
N ALA A 169 9.26 17.21 4.39
CA ALA A 169 8.66 17.87 5.56
C ALA A 169 8.11 16.86 6.57
N SER A 170 7.37 15.87 6.09
CA SER A 170 6.86 14.80 6.92
C SER A 170 6.90 13.46 6.20
N TRP A 171 7.01 12.37 6.95
CA TRP A 171 7.12 11.04 6.36
C TRP A 171 6.58 9.96 7.28
N THR A 172 6.31 8.81 6.70
CA THR A 172 6.03 7.59 7.43
C THR A 172 6.59 6.37 6.69
N VAL A 173 6.91 5.31 7.44
CA VAL A 173 7.36 4.02 6.91
C VAL A 173 6.55 2.92 7.61
N ARG A 174 6.01 2.00 6.81
CA ARG A 174 5.03 1.00 7.22
C ARG A 174 5.48 -0.36 6.72
N ILE A 175 5.75 -1.26 7.66
CA ILE A 175 6.13 -2.63 7.34
C ILE A 175 4.86 -3.46 7.32
N LEU A 176 4.45 -3.94 6.14
CA LEU A 176 3.32 -4.88 6.05
C LEU A 176 3.81 -6.27 6.39
N THR A 177 3.04 -6.99 7.20
CA THR A 177 3.40 -8.33 7.70
C THR A 177 2.60 -9.44 7.05
N ASP A 178 1.47 -9.08 6.46
CA ASP A 178 0.51 -9.90 5.72
C ASP A 178 0.84 -9.98 4.22
N VAL A 179 1.66 -9.06 3.72
CA VAL A 179 2.25 -9.08 2.37
C VAL A 179 3.72 -8.62 2.45
N PRO A 180 4.61 -9.07 1.54
CA PRO A 180 6.05 -8.74 1.57
C PRO A 180 6.34 -7.34 1.01
N VAL A 181 5.67 -6.32 1.54
CA VAL A 181 5.79 -4.94 1.07
C VAL A 181 6.09 -4.00 2.23
N VAL A 182 7.01 -3.06 2.00
CA VAL A 182 7.20 -1.88 2.85
C VAL A 182 6.64 -0.68 2.12
N VAL A 183 5.65 -0.02 2.72
CA VAL A 183 5.06 1.23 2.22
C VAL A 183 5.74 2.41 2.90
N TYR A 184 6.01 3.47 2.15
CA TYR A 184 6.36 4.74 2.74
C TYR A 184 5.63 5.87 2.04
N ALA A 185 5.50 6.99 2.75
CA ALA A 185 5.12 8.26 2.17
C ALA A 185 6.05 9.36 2.67
N VAL A 186 6.33 10.33 1.82
CA VAL A 186 7.05 11.55 2.18
C VAL A 186 6.38 12.74 1.51
N SER A 187 6.04 13.75 2.31
CA SER A 187 5.35 14.96 1.89
C SER A 187 6.25 16.19 1.99
N GLY A 188 5.96 17.21 1.20
CA GLY A 188 6.64 18.50 1.20
C GLY A 188 5.81 19.56 0.50
N PHE A 189 6.27 20.80 0.55
CA PHE A 189 5.63 21.92 -0.14
C PHE A 189 5.93 21.89 -1.65
N ALA A 190 4.91 22.17 -2.46
CA ALA A 190 5.01 22.18 -3.92
C ALA A 190 5.88 23.33 -4.47
N ASP A 191 6.10 24.38 -3.67
CA ASP A 191 6.94 25.52 -4.05
C ASP A 191 8.45 25.28 -3.90
N GLY A 192 8.85 24.09 -3.45
CA GLY A 192 10.25 23.69 -3.35
C GLY A 192 11.00 24.33 -2.17
N ARG A 193 10.33 25.00 -1.24
CA ARG A 193 10.99 25.57 -0.05
C ARG A 193 11.68 24.49 0.79
N THR A 194 12.83 24.83 1.34
CA THR A 194 13.57 23.94 2.25
C THR A 194 12.82 23.81 3.58
N VAL A 195 12.82 22.61 4.15
CA VAL A 195 12.29 22.34 5.49
C VAL A 195 13.44 21.95 6.41
N THR A 196 13.65 22.76 7.45
CA THR A 196 14.78 22.60 8.38
C THR A 196 14.47 21.70 9.57
N ASP A 197 13.19 21.54 9.92
CA ASP A 197 12.72 20.70 11.01
C ASP A 197 11.64 19.72 10.51
N PRO A 198 12.02 18.67 9.78
CA PRO A 198 11.07 17.68 9.32
C PRO A 198 10.61 16.79 10.48
N GLN A 199 9.34 16.39 10.49
CA GLN A 199 8.78 15.56 11.56
C GLN A 199 8.09 14.29 11.05
N PRO A 200 8.20 13.14 11.74
CA PRO A 200 7.42 11.95 11.41
C PRO A 200 5.92 12.26 11.39
N ALA A 201 5.18 11.64 10.47
CA ALA A 201 3.76 11.91 10.28
C ALA A 201 2.96 11.66 11.56
N GLU A 202 3.28 10.60 12.30
CA GLU A 202 2.66 10.26 13.59
C GLU A 202 2.90 11.33 14.65
N SER A 203 3.97 12.11 14.52
CA SER A 203 4.24 13.26 15.38
C SER A 203 3.54 14.52 14.90
N ALA A 204 3.58 14.78 13.60
CA ALA A 204 2.98 15.97 12.99
C ALA A 204 1.43 15.98 13.08
N VAL A 205 0.79 14.82 13.19
CA VAL A 205 -0.68 14.73 13.34
C VAL A 205 -1.18 14.78 14.78
N ARG A 206 -0.28 14.86 15.78
CA ARG A 206 -0.72 14.93 17.18
C ARG A 206 -1.42 16.26 17.46
N PRO A 207 -2.55 16.26 18.20
CA PRO A 207 -3.22 17.49 18.60
C PRO A 207 -2.26 18.48 19.29
N GLY A 208 -2.38 19.77 18.95
CA GLY A 208 -1.56 20.84 19.52
C GLY A 208 -0.12 20.91 19.03
N THR A 209 0.27 20.11 18.03
CA THR A 209 1.60 20.23 17.40
C THR A 209 1.61 21.42 16.45
N THR A 210 2.48 22.40 16.71
CA THR A 210 2.51 23.69 15.99
C THR A 210 3.69 23.83 15.02
N THR A 211 4.32 22.71 14.64
CA THR A 211 5.43 22.72 13.69
C THR A 211 4.93 22.95 12.26
N ALA A 212 5.80 23.44 11.38
CA ALA A 212 5.41 23.71 10.00
C ALA A 212 4.79 22.49 9.28
N PRO A 213 5.31 21.24 9.41
CA PRO A 213 4.67 20.06 8.82
C PRO A 213 3.31 19.71 9.44
N ALA A 214 3.06 20.07 10.70
CA ALA A 214 1.79 19.82 11.39
C ALA A 214 0.70 20.80 10.93
N GLU A 215 0.96 22.09 11.05
CA GLU A 215 0.01 23.17 10.71
C GLU A 215 -0.33 23.22 9.22
N SER A 216 0.60 22.80 8.36
CA SER A 216 0.36 22.68 6.91
C SER A 216 -0.39 21.40 6.50
N GLY A 217 -0.66 20.49 7.44
CA GLY A 217 -1.31 19.21 7.16
C GLY A 217 -0.45 18.20 6.41
N LEU A 218 0.84 18.47 6.20
CA LEU A 218 1.77 17.57 5.50
C LEU A 218 1.93 16.21 6.21
N GLY A 219 1.83 16.19 7.54
CA GLY A 219 1.76 14.94 8.31
C GLY A 219 0.51 14.11 8.00
N ASN A 220 -0.64 14.76 7.92
CA ASN A 220 -1.91 14.11 7.56
C ASN A 220 -1.84 13.55 6.14
N ASP A 221 -1.29 14.31 5.19
CA ASP A 221 -1.12 13.86 3.81
C ASP A 221 -0.23 12.63 3.69
N ALA A 222 0.94 12.63 4.34
CA ALA A 222 1.85 11.49 4.31
C ALA A 222 1.20 10.25 4.94
N LYS A 223 0.57 10.41 6.12
CA LYS A 223 -0.11 9.30 6.80
C LYS A 223 -1.25 8.74 5.96
N ALA A 224 -2.16 9.57 5.48
CA ALA A 224 -3.34 9.13 4.76
C ALA A 224 -3.00 8.46 3.43
N LEU A 225 -2.06 9.01 2.65
CA LEU A 225 -1.64 8.37 1.40
C LEU A 225 -0.91 7.04 1.63
N ALA A 226 -0.12 6.91 2.71
CA ALA A 226 0.44 5.62 3.08
C ALA A 226 -0.68 4.62 3.41
N ASP A 227 -1.59 4.96 4.32
CA ASP A 227 -2.68 4.10 4.77
C ASP A 227 -3.57 3.63 3.59
N ARG A 228 -3.87 4.52 2.63
CA ARG A 228 -4.61 4.15 1.41
C ARG A 228 -3.81 3.28 0.45
N THR A 229 -2.52 3.56 0.28
CA THR A 229 -1.64 2.72 -0.54
C THR A 229 -1.55 1.30 0.03
N GLU A 230 -1.47 1.17 1.36
CA GLU A 230 -1.52 -0.15 2.01
C GLU A 230 -2.83 -0.88 1.74
N ALA A 231 -3.97 -0.20 1.89
CA ALA A 231 -5.28 -0.81 1.64
C ALA A 231 -5.41 -1.29 0.18
N ILE A 232 -4.90 -0.51 -0.78
CA ILE A 232 -4.86 -0.87 -2.20
C ILE A 232 -3.99 -2.11 -2.42
N LEU A 233 -2.79 -2.15 -1.84
CA LEU A 233 -1.86 -3.28 -1.96
C LEU A 233 -2.44 -4.57 -1.35
N ARG A 234 -3.05 -4.49 -0.17
CA ARG A 234 -3.73 -5.61 0.49
C ARG A 234 -4.89 -6.13 -0.37
N LYS A 235 -5.72 -5.24 -0.89
CA LYS A 235 -6.82 -5.60 -1.80
C LYS A 235 -6.29 -6.28 -3.07
N ALA A 236 -5.22 -5.75 -3.68
CA ALA A 236 -4.61 -6.35 -4.86
C ALA A 236 -4.05 -7.76 -4.56
N ALA A 237 -3.50 -7.96 -3.36
CA ALA A 237 -3.07 -9.25 -2.85
C ALA A 237 -4.22 -10.22 -2.49
N GLY A 238 -5.49 -9.82 -2.62
CA GLY A 238 -6.64 -10.67 -2.31
C GLY A 238 -7.04 -10.65 -0.84
N ILE A 239 -6.46 -9.77 -0.02
CA ILE A 239 -6.88 -9.56 1.35
C ILE A 239 -8.12 -8.64 1.33
N PRO A 240 -9.28 -9.08 1.86
CA PRO A 240 -10.45 -8.23 1.94
C PRO A 240 -10.14 -6.95 2.70
N GLY A 241 -10.63 -5.81 2.21
CA GLY A 241 -10.56 -4.58 2.98
C GLY A 241 -11.37 -4.74 4.27
N GLN A 242 -10.85 -4.25 5.40
CA GLN A 242 -11.71 -4.01 6.55
C GLN A 242 -12.65 -2.87 6.14
N THR A 243 -13.92 -3.18 5.92
CA THR A 243 -14.96 -2.16 5.87
C THR A 243 -14.99 -1.55 7.26
N THR A 244 -14.36 -0.40 7.46
CA THR A 244 -14.64 0.40 8.64
C THR A 244 -16.07 0.90 8.44
N GLU A 245 -17.03 0.20 9.06
CA GLU A 245 -18.37 0.75 9.28
C GLU A 245 -18.19 2.08 10.02
N GLU A 246 -18.67 3.15 9.40
CA GLU A 246 -18.74 4.49 9.97
C GLU A 246 -19.79 4.47 11.10
N PRO A 247 -19.49 4.98 12.30
CA PRO A 247 -20.50 5.14 13.36
C PRO A 247 -21.52 6.22 13.04
#